data_AF-A0A5D0VUG6-F1
#
_entry.id   AF-A0A5D0VUG6-F1
#
_cell.length_a   1.000
_cell.length_b   1.000
_cell.length_c   1.000
_cell.angle_alpha   90.00
_cell.angle_beta   90.00
_cell.angle_gamma   90.00
#
_symmetry.space_group_name_H-M   'P 1'
#
loop_
_entity.id
_entity.type
_entity.pdbx_description
1 polymer ?
#
loop_
_entity_poly.entity_id
_entity_poly.type
_entity_poly.pdbx_seq_one_letter_code
_entity_poly.pdbx_strand_id
1 'polypeptide(L)'
;MARTKIGFVKKAAMLAVAAGLLGACQAADGTTQAPDTALVSAFMSGLGAVDPKEKPIDYNPRAPLALPAETAQLPAPETNVAGTNDANWPKQQESEELKEIKELYAGTDRMHDEPLTPEQMRGFKITGVTGASNRDVVEERRNTDLLEGDKMTREELRAESERAQQLKAQQAGINESGLATRRFLTEPPSKFSTPSPDAPMPEVPTKKAKASTMNKDKYDATPLDPRCLNGETEYCD
;
A
#
# COMPACT_ATOMS: atom_id res chain seq x y z
N MET A 1 -26.57 67.73 -13.61
CA MET A 1 -27.54 66.72 -14.11
C MET A 1 -26.97 65.30 -14.34
N ALA A 2 -25.74 64.98 -13.93
CA ALA A 2 -25.14 63.66 -14.19
C ALA A 2 -25.35 62.62 -13.06
N ARG A 3 -25.58 63.06 -11.82
CA ARG A 3 -25.71 62.15 -10.66
C ARG A 3 -27.03 61.38 -10.59
N THR A 4 -28.12 61.92 -11.16
CA THR A 4 -29.44 61.26 -11.18
C THR A 4 -29.53 60.13 -12.21
N LYS A 5 -28.75 60.20 -13.30
CA LYS A 5 -28.73 59.17 -14.34
C LYS A 5 -28.04 57.88 -13.89
N ILE A 6 -27.01 57.98 -13.06
CA ILE A 6 -26.26 56.81 -12.55
C ILE A 6 -27.10 56.00 -11.55
N GLY A 7 -27.95 56.66 -10.76
CA GLY A 7 -28.88 55.99 -9.84
C GLY A 7 -29.96 55.18 -10.56
N PHE A 8 -30.46 55.69 -11.70
CA PHE A 8 -31.46 54.99 -12.52
C PHE A 8 -30.88 53.75 -13.20
N VAL A 9 -29.65 53.81 -13.70
CA VAL A 9 -28.97 52.66 -14.32
C VAL A 9 -28.71 51.54 -13.30
N LYS A 10 -28.29 51.89 -12.07
CA LYS A 10 -28.07 50.89 -11.01
C LYS A 10 -29.37 50.22 -10.56
N LYS A 11 -30.47 50.98 -10.46
CA LYS A 11 -31.79 50.43 -10.09
C LYS A 11 -32.39 49.58 -11.21
N ALA A 12 -32.20 49.98 -12.47
CA ALA A 12 -32.62 49.20 -13.64
C ALA A 12 -31.81 47.89 -13.77
N ALA A 13 -30.50 47.94 -13.51
CA ALA A 13 -29.66 46.74 -13.51
C ALA A 13 -30.05 45.76 -12.39
N MET A 14 -30.37 46.25 -11.18
CA MET A 14 -30.86 45.38 -10.11
C MET A 14 -32.24 44.78 -10.42
N LEU A 15 -33.14 45.54 -11.07
CA LEU A 15 -34.46 45.04 -11.45
C LEU A 15 -34.37 44.02 -12.59
N ALA A 16 -33.42 44.18 -13.53
CA ALA A 16 -33.14 43.20 -14.58
C ALA A 16 -32.55 41.88 -14.01
N VAL A 17 -31.69 41.97 -12.99
CA VAL A 17 -31.15 40.77 -12.30
C VAL A 17 -32.23 40.08 -11.47
N ALA A 18 -33.10 40.82 -10.80
CA ALA A 18 -34.24 40.25 -10.06
C ALA A 18 -35.30 39.62 -10.99
N ALA A 19 -35.55 40.22 -12.17
CA ALA A 19 -36.43 39.64 -13.18
C ALA A 19 -35.83 38.39 -13.84
N GLY A 20 -34.50 38.32 -14.01
CA GLY A 20 -33.79 37.13 -14.49
C GLY A 20 -33.86 35.95 -13.51
N LEU A 21 -33.83 36.22 -12.20
CA LEU A 21 -33.96 35.20 -11.15
C LEU A 21 -35.40 34.68 -11.00
N LEU A 22 -36.42 35.51 -11.23
CA LEU A 22 -37.82 35.09 -11.21
C LEU A 22 -38.27 34.42 -12.52
N GLY A 23 -37.59 34.67 -13.64
CA GLY A 23 -37.83 34.00 -14.92
C GLY A 23 -37.39 32.52 -14.95
N ALA A 24 -36.54 32.09 -14.01
CA ALA A 24 -36.13 30.69 -13.87
C ALA A 24 -37.16 29.80 -13.15
N CYS A 25 -38.22 30.39 -12.58
CA CYS A 25 -39.28 29.65 -11.87
C CYS A 25 -40.48 29.32 -12.76
N GLN A 26 -40.54 29.86 -13.98
CA GLN A 26 -41.54 29.47 -14.96
C GLN A 26 -40.94 28.39 -15.84
N ALA A 27 -40.86 27.18 -15.27
CA ALA A 27 -40.72 25.94 -16.02
C ALA A 27 -41.92 25.82 -16.96
N ALA A 28 -41.78 26.42 -18.15
CA ALA A 28 -42.59 26.10 -19.31
C ALA A 28 -42.08 24.75 -19.82
N ASP A 29 -42.46 23.68 -19.14
CA ASP A 29 -42.70 22.37 -19.74
C ASP A 29 -43.27 21.47 -18.64
N GLY A 30 -44.55 21.13 -18.79
CA GLY A 30 -45.31 20.27 -17.88
C GLY A 30 -44.75 18.85 -17.84
N THR A 31 -43.63 18.67 -17.16
CA THR A 31 -42.95 17.38 -17.03
C THR A 31 -43.32 16.74 -15.70
N THR A 32 -43.75 15.48 -15.76
CA THR A 32 -44.12 14.62 -14.63
C THR A 32 -42.91 14.11 -13.83
N GLN A 33 -41.81 14.87 -13.81
CA GLN A 33 -40.53 14.48 -13.21
C GLN A 33 -40.33 15.16 -11.85
N ALA A 34 -39.67 14.46 -10.92
CA ALA A 34 -39.33 15.01 -9.62
C ALA A 34 -38.39 16.22 -9.78
N PRO A 35 -38.48 17.24 -8.91
CA PRO A 35 -37.71 18.48 -9.05
C PRO A 35 -36.19 18.25 -9.03
N ASP A 36 -35.72 17.23 -8.30
CA ASP A 36 -34.30 16.89 -8.23
C ASP A 36 -33.75 16.30 -9.53
N THR A 37 -34.54 15.49 -10.26
CA THR A 37 -34.09 14.91 -11.54
C THR A 37 -34.05 15.96 -12.64
N ALA A 38 -34.97 16.94 -12.59
CA ALA A 38 -34.95 18.08 -13.50
C ALA A 38 -33.71 18.96 -13.29
N LEU A 39 -33.31 19.25 -12.05
CA LEU A 39 -32.11 20.04 -11.76
C LEU A 39 -30.82 19.36 -12.23
N VAL A 40 -30.70 18.05 -11.96
CA VAL A 40 -29.54 17.26 -12.40
C VAL A 40 -29.48 17.17 -13.92
N SER A 41 -30.61 16.93 -14.59
CA SER A 41 -30.65 16.89 -16.06
C SER A 41 -30.33 18.25 -16.70
N ALA A 42 -30.71 19.36 -16.07
CA ALA A 42 -30.40 20.72 -16.54
C ALA A 42 -28.91 21.04 -16.38
N PHE A 43 -28.30 20.61 -15.26
CA PHE A 43 -26.86 20.75 -15.05
C PHE A 43 -26.05 19.89 -16.02
N MET A 44 -26.44 18.62 -16.23
CA MET A 44 -25.75 17.71 -17.12
C MET A 44 -25.94 18.06 -18.61
N SER A 45 -27.10 18.57 -19.01
CA SER A 45 -27.30 19.11 -20.36
C SER A 45 -26.51 20.40 -20.61
N GLY A 46 -26.36 21.27 -19.60
CA GLY A 46 -25.48 22.45 -19.66
C GLY A 46 -23.99 22.12 -19.81
N LEU A 47 -23.55 20.96 -19.33
CA LEU A 47 -22.20 20.41 -19.53
C LEU A 47 -22.06 19.57 -20.80
N GLY A 48 -23.11 19.45 -21.62
CA GLY A 48 -23.13 18.66 -22.85
C GLY A 48 -23.10 17.14 -22.63
N ALA A 49 -23.37 16.67 -21.42
CA ALA A 49 -23.37 15.24 -21.08
C ALA A 49 -24.67 14.52 -21.45
N VAL A 50 -25.77 15.27 -21.68
CA VAL A 50 -27.08 14.73 -22.05
C VAL A 50 -27.69 15.59 -23.15
N ASP A 51 -28.15 15.00 -24.25
CA ASP A 51 -28.82 15.71 -25.33
C ASP A 51 -30.28 16.01 -24.93
N PRO A 52 -30.69 17.29 -24.81
CA PRO A 52 -32.05 17.65 -24.41
C PRO A 52 -33.12 17.25 -25.44
N LYS A 53 -32.73 16.77 -26.62
CA LYS A 53 -33.64 16.26 -27.66
C LYS A 53 -33.57 14.74 -27.84
N GLU A 54 -32.93 14.03 -26.91
CA GLU A 54 -32.86 12.58 -26.97
C GLU A 54 -34.26 11.97 -26.88
N LYS A 55 -34.64 11.24 -27.93
CA LYS A 55 -35.93 10.56 -27.96
C LYS A 55 -35.91 9.43 -26.93
N PRO A 56 -36.95 9.28 -26.10
CA PRO A 56 -37.06 8.15 -25.19
C PRO A 56 -36.87 6.84 -25.95
N ILE A 57 -35.95 6.00 -25.48
CA ILE A 57 -35.70 4.70 -26.10
C ILE A 57 -36.95 3.85 -25.88
N ASP A 58 -37.62 3.49 -26.96
CA ASP A 58 -38.75 2.57 -26.94
C ASP A 58 -38.23 1.14 -26.71
N TYR A 59 -38.21 0.71 -25.44
CA TYR A 59 -37.81 -0.63 -25.04
C TYR A 59 -38.93 -1.62 -25.35
N ASN A 60 -39.01 -2.03 -26.61
CA ASN A 60 -39.84 -3.16 -26.97
C ASN A 60 -39.23 -4.45 -26.37
N PRO A 61 -40.04 -5.32 -25.74
CA PRO A 61 -39.55 -6.61 -25.30
C PRO A 61 -38.99 -7.35 -26.52
N ARG A 62 -37.87 -8.05 -26.31
CA ARG A 62 -37.27 -8.88 -27.37
C ARG A 62 -38.32 -9.90 -27.82
N ALA A 63 -38.35 -10.16 -29.12
CA ALA A 63 -39.21 -11.21 -29.66
C ALA A 63 -38.99 -12.52 -28.87
N PRO A 64 -40.05 -13.27 -28.56
CA PRO A 64 -39.93 -14.52 -27.83
C PRO A 64 -38.97 -15.47 -28.56
N LEU A 65 -38.21 -16.24 -27.78
CA LEU A 65 -37.32 -17.26 -28.32
C LEU A 65 -38.13 -18.18 -29.24
N ALA A 66 -37.69 -18.32 -30.49
CA ALA A 66 -38.35 -19.17 -31.46
C ALA A 66 -38.18 -20.64 -31.03
N LEU A 67 -39.21 -21.17 -30.35
CA LEU A 67 -39.28 -22.58 -30.01
C LEU A 67 -39.71 -23.37 -31.25
N PRO A 68 -39.13 -24.56 -31.50
CA PRO A 68 -39.63 -25.45 -32.53
C PRO A 68 -41.07 -25.88 -32.19
N ALA A 69 -41.90 -26.08 -33.22
CA ALA A 69 -43.32 -26.42 -33.07
C ALA A 69 -43.55 -27.74 -32.32
N GLU A 70 -42.57 -28.65 -32.34
CA GLU A 70 -42.63 -29.91 -31.63
C GLU A 70 -41.47 -30.02 -30.63
N THR A 71 -41.80 -29.87 -29.35
CA THR A 71 -40.89 -30.11 -28.22
C THR A 71 -40.73 -31.60 -27.90
N ALA A 72 -41.58 -32.46 -28.46
CA ALA A 72 -41.62 -33.90 -28.22
C ALA A 72 -40.55 -34.71 -28.96
N GLN A 73 -39.91 -34.12 -29.98
CA GLN A 73 -38.84 -34.76 -30.77
C GLN A 73 -37.44 -34.33 -30.32
N LEU A 74 -37.34 -33.58 -29.21
CA LEU A 74 -36.04 -33.25 -28.64
C LEU A 74 -35.42 -34.53 -28.08
N PRO A 75 -34.16 -34.86 -28.44
CA PRO A 75 -33.45 -35.94 -27.78
C PRO A 75 -33.40 -35.64 -26.28
N ALA A 76 -33.61 -36.67 -25.45
CA ALA A 76 -33.48 -36.53 -24.01
C ALA A 76 -32.09 -35.97 -23.66
N PRO A 77 -31.98 -35.08 -22.67
CA PRO A 77 -30.69 -34.51 -22.30
C PRO A 77 -29.71 -35.63 -21.95
N GLU A 78 -28.53 -35.59 -22.56
CA GLU A 78 -27.49 -36.57 -22.30
C GLU A 78 -27.08 -36.51 -20.82
N THR A 79 -27.27 -37.62 -20.11
CA THR A 79 -26.86 -37.76 -18.70
C THR A 79 -25.39 -38.17 -18.57
N ASN A 80 -24.77 -38.62 -19.66
CA ASN A 80 -23.34 -38.89 -19.75
C ASN A 80 -22.64 -37.71 -20.39
N VAL A 81 -22.17 -36.79 -19.55
CA VAL A 81 -21.24 -35.73 -19.98
C VAL A 81 -19.89 -36.39 -20.21
N ALA A 82 -19.35 -36.30 -21.43
CA ALA A 82 -17.99 -36.79 -21.72
C ALA A 82 -16.99 -36.18 -20.72
N GLY A 83 -16.19 -37.03 -20.05
CA GLY A 83 -15.18 -36.61 -19.07
C GLY A 83 -15.53 -36.70 -17.58
N THR A 84 -16.80 -36.87 -17.16
CA THR A 84 -17.13 -36.97 -15.72
C THR A 84 -16.94 -38.35 -15.11
N ASN A 85 -16.98 -39.42 -15.93
CA ASN A 85 -16.77 -40.81 -15.49
C ASN A 85 -15.73 -41.57 -16.32
N ASP A 86 -14.95 -40.86 -17.15
CA ASP A 86 -13.91 -41.49 -17.95
C ASP A 86 -12.80 -42.04 -17.06
N ALA A 87 -12.58 -43.36 -17.12
CA ALA A 87 -11.55 -44.05 -16.33
C ALA A 87 -10.13 -43.52 -16.63
N ASN A 88 -9.94 -42.88 -17.78
CA ASN A 88 -8.68 -42.30 -18.24
C ASN A 88 -8.55 -40.80 -17.90
N TRP A 89 -9.57 -40.17 -17.31
CA TRP A 89 -9.46 -38.80 -16.84
C TRP A 89 -8.62 -38.76 -15.55
N PRO A 90 -7.62 -37.86 -15.44
CA PRO A 90 -6.84 -37.76 -14.21
C PRO A 90 -7.78 -37.40 -13.07
N LYS A 91 -7.94 -38.32 -12.11
CA LYS A 91 -8.62 -38.02 -10.86
C LYS A 91 -7.82 -36.92 -10.17
N GLN A 92 -8.50 -35.84 -9.78
CA GLN A 92 -7.93 -34.85 -8.88
C GLN A 92 -7.43 -35.61 -7.65
N GLN A 93 -6.12 -35.79 -7.52
CA GLN A 93 -5.51 -36.29 -6.29
C GLN A 93 -5.53 -35.15 -5.29
N GLU A 94 -6.72 -34.78 -4.85
CA GLU A 94 -6.81 -34.07 -3.58
C GLU A 94 -6.21 -35.03 -2.56
N SER A 95 -5.09 -34.63 -1.96
CA SER A 95 -4.49 -35.39 -0.87
C SER A 95 -5.57 -35.65 0.18
N GLU A 96 -5.56 -36.83 0.78
CA GLU A 96 -6.52 -37.19 1.82
C GLU A 96 -6.56 -36.11 2.92
N GLU A 97 -5.40 -35.51 3.19
CA GLU A 97 -5.20 -34.33 4.04
C GLU A 97 -6.08 -33.12 3.65
N LEU A 98 -6.19 -32.79 2.36
CA LEU A 98 -7.02 -31.66 1.92
C LEU A 98 -8.51 -31.95 2.09
N LYS A 99 -8.93 -33.21 1.98
CA LYS A 99 -10.33 -33.60 2.21
C LYS A 99 -10.67 -33.54 3.69
N GLU A 100 -9.78 -34.05 4.54
CA GLU A 100 -9.91 -33.99 6.00
C GLU A 100 -10.00 -32.53 6.48
N ILE A 101 -9.13 -31.65 5.95
CA ILE A 101 -9.19 -30.21 6.24
C ILE A 101 -10.53 -29.62 5.78
N LYS A 102 -10.99 -29.90 4.57
CA LYS A 102 -12.27 -29.36 4.07
C LYS A 102 -13.45 -29.83 4.91
N GLU A 103 -13.47 -31.09 5.35
CA GLU A 103 -14.51 -31.62 6.23
C GLU A 103 -14.49 -30.93 7.60
N LEU A 104 -13.29 -30.68 8.15
CA LEU A 104 -13.13 -29.96 9.40
C LEU A 104 -13.70 -28.53 9.32
N TYR A 105 -13.60 -27.82 8.18
CA TYR A 105 -14.10 -26.44 8.00
C TYR A 105 -15.42 -26.33 7.22
N ALA A 106 -16.08 -27.44 6.87
CA ALA A 106 -17.28 -27.46 6.02
C ALA A 106 -18.47 -26.68 6.61
N GLY A 107 -18.46 -26.41 7.91
CA GLY A 107 -19.49 -25.65 8.63
C GLY A 107 -18.97 -24.38 9.31
N THR A 108 -17.83 -23.83 8.88
CA THR A 108 -17.27 -22.59 9.42
C THR A 108 -17.23 -21.50 8.35
N ASP A 109 -18.39 -21.10 7.84
CA ASP A 109 -18.52 -19.87 7.04
C ASP A 109 -18.50 -18.61 7.94
N ARG A 110 -18.36 -17.43 7.35
CA ARG A 110 -18.25 -16.12 8.04
C ARG A 110 -19.49 -15.75 8.89
N MET A 111 -20.55 -16.56 8.85
CA MET A 111 -21.83 -16.38 9.54
C MET A 111 -22.05 -17.38 10.70
N HIS A 112 -21.06 -18.21 11.05
CA HIS A 112 -21.20 -19.08 12.21
C HIS A 112 -20.80 -18.35 13.49
N ASP A 113 -21.76 -18.20 14.40
CA ASP A 113 -21.58 -17.62 15.75
C ASP A 113 -20.98 -18.63 16.75
N GLU A 114 -20.76 -19.88 16.35
CA GLU A 114 -20.19 -20.90 17.22
C GLU A 114 -18.65 -20.77 17.26
N PRO A 115 -18.03 -20.81 18.45
CA PRO A 115 -16.57 -20.74 18.57
C PRO A 115 -15.91 -21.92 17.84
N LEU A 116 -14.79 -21.64 17.15
CA LEU A 116 -14.02 -22.67 16.48
C LEU A 116 -13.54 -23.74 17.47
N THR A 117 -13.60 -25.00 17.06
CA THR A 117 -13.11 -26.14 17.84
C THR A 117 -11.59 -26.09 18.00
N PRO A 118 -11.02 -26.73 19.04
CA PRO A 118 -9.57 -26.74 19.26
C PRO A 118 -8.75 -27.29 18.08
N GLU A 119 -9.31 -28.21 17.31
CA GLU A 119 -8.66 -28.78 16.12
C GLU A 119 -8.67 -27.80 14.94
N GLN A 120 -9.76 -27.05 14.74
CA GLN A 120 -9.84 -25.96 13.77
C GLN A 120 -8.93 -24.77 14.15
N MET A 121 -8.66 -24.57 15.43
CA MET A 121 -7.74 -23.51 15.88
C MET A 121 -6.26 -23.92 15.80
N ARG A 122 -5.96 -25.19 15.48
CA ARG A 122 -4.58 -25.69 15.41
C ARG A 122 -3.85 -25.04 14.22
N GLY A 123 -2.83 -24.24 14.51
CA GLY A 123 -2.00 -23.54 13.50
C GLY A 123 -2.36 -22.07 13.31
N PHE A 124 -3.52 -21.62 13.77
CA PHE A 124 -3.82 -20.19 13.86
C PHE A 124 -3.13 -19.59 15.08
N LYS A 125 -2.12 -18.76 14.83
CA LYS A 125 -1.57 -17.87 15.86
C LYS A 125 -2.41 -16.59 15.85
N ILE A 126 -3.18 -16.36 16.92
CA ILE A 126 -3.88 -15.08 17.11
C ILE A 126 -2.82 -14.01 17.43
N THR A 127 -2.21 -13.45 16.39
CA THR A 127 -1.29 -12.33 16.53
C THR A 127 -2.12 -11.06 16.71
N GLY A 128 -2.16 -10.52 17.94
CA GLY A 128 -2.70 -9.17 18.14
C GLY A 128 -3.44 -8.93 19.45
N VAL A 129 -3.95 -9.96 20.14
CA VAL A 129 -4.72 -9.75 21.38
C VAL A 129 -4.04 -10.32 22.61
N THR A 130 -3.46 -11.52 22.56
CA THR A 130 -2.52 -12.03 23.58
C THR A 130 -1.75 -13.21 22.99
N GLY A 131 -0.43 -13.26 23.13
CA GLY A 131 0.35 -14.46 22.78
C GLY A 131 1.00 -14.47 21.39
N ALA A 132 1.79 -13.43 21.08
CA ALA A 132 2.90 -13.65 20.16
C ALA A 132 3.97 -14.45 20.91
N SER A 133 4.20 -15.68 20.47
CA SER A 133 5.08 -16.66 21.14
C SER A 133 6.57 -16.29 21.15
N ASN A 134 6.95 -15.07 20.74
CA ASN A 134 8.28 -14.47 20.86
C ASN A 134 8.19 -12.92 20.82
N ARG A 135 7.18 -12.33 21.47
CA ARG A 135 7.11 -10.87 21.61
C ARG A 135 7.98 -10.47 22.78
N ASP A 136 9.13 -9.89 22.49
CA ASP A 136 9.93 -9.25 23.53
C ASP A 136 9.31 -7.88 23.86
N VAL A 137 8.42 -7.89 24.87
CA VAL A 137 7.71 -6.70 25.34
C VAL A 137 8.69 -5.66 25.91
N VAL A 138 9.85 -6.09 26.40
CA VAL A 138 10.86 -5.19 26.96
C VAL A 138 11.55 -4.42 25.84
N GLU A 139 12.00 -5.13 24.80
CA GLU A 139 12.61 -4.51 23.62
C GLU A 139 11.63 -3.59 22.88
N GLU A 140 10.37 -3.99 22.75
CA GLU A 140 9.37 -3.14 22.10
C GLU A 140 9.07 -1.85 22.89
N ARG A 141 9.00 -1.96 24.22
CA ARG A 141 8.84 -0.79 25.08
C ARG A 141 10.06 0.12 24.94
N ARG A 142 11.26 -0.45 24.99
CA ARG A 142 12.51 0.31 24.80
C ARG A 142 12.55 1.02 23.45
N ASN A 143 12.12 0.36 22.39
CA ASN A 143 12.04 0.95 21.05
C ASN A 143 11.00 2.09 20.98
N THR A 144 9.87 1.94 21.69
CA THR A 144 8.87 3.00 21.81
C THR A 144 9.45 4.22 22.53
N ASP A 145 10.15 4.03 23.64
CA ASP A 145 10.79 5.12 24.39
C ASP A 145 11.81 5.89 23.51
N LEU A 146 12.59 5.17 22.69
CA LEU A 146 13.53 5.77 21.73
C LEU A 146 12.83 6.58 20.64
N LEU A 147 11.70 6.08 20.12
CA LEU A 147 10.87 6.81 19.13
C LEU A 147 10.23 8.07 19.73
N GLU A 148 9.90 8.04 21.01
CA GLU A 148 9.36 9.19 21.77
C GLU A 148 10.43 10.22 22.15
N GLY A 149 11.71 9.93 21.91
CA GLY A 149 12.82 10.86 22.05
C GLY A 149 13.76 10.58 23.21
N ASP A 150 13.68 9.41 23.84
CA ASP A 150 14.68 8.99 24.82
C ASP A 150 16.04 8.75 24.15
N LYS A 151 17.12 8.84 24.93
CA LYS A 151 18.49 8.72 24.43
C LYS A 151 18.93 7.26 24.46
N MET A 152 19.63 6.83 23.41
CA MET A 152 20.30 5.53 23.41
C MET A 152 21.48 5.53 24.40
N THR A 153 21.64 4.40 25.08
CA THR A 153 22.83 4.13 25.88
C THR A 153 24.05 3.90 24.97
N ARG A 154 25.25 3.97 25.55
CA ARG A 154 26.50 3.76 24.80
C ARG A 154 26.62 2.35 24.23
N GLU A 155 26.02 1.37 24.87
CA GLU A 155 26.02 -0.02 24.43
C GLU A 155 25.04 -0.23 23.26
N GLU A 156 23.82 0.30 23.37
CA GLU A 156 22.82 0.28 22.29
C GLU A 156 23.34 0.98 21.04
N LEU A 157 23.97 2.15 21.18
CA LEU A 157 24.54 2.90 20.04
C LEU A 157 25.64 2.11 19.33
N ARG A 158 26.48 1.36 20.08
CA ARG A 158 27.49 0.49 19.49
C ARG A 158 26.85 -0.68 18.75
N ALA A 159 25.86 -1.33 19.36
CA ALA A 159 25.15 -2.46 18.76
C ALA A 159 24.42 -2.04 17.46
N GLU A 160 23.75 -0.88 17.47
CA GLU A 160 23.09 -0.34 16.28
C GLU A 160 24.11 0.06 15.21
N SER A 161 25.25 0.67 15.59
CA SER A 161 26.33 0.98 14.66
C SER A 161 26.90 -0.27 13.99
N GLU A 162 27.11 -1.34 14.76
CA GLU A 162 27.59 -2.61 14.23
C GLU A 162 26.57 -3.24 13.29
N ARG A 163 25.28 -3.26 13.68
CA ARG A 163 24.19 -3.74 12.84
C ARG A 163 24.09 -2.95 11.53
N ALA A 164 24.19 -1.62 11.59
CA ALA A 164 24.20 -0.75 10.43
C ALA A 164 25.41 -1.00 9.52
N GLN A 165 26.60 -1.26 10.09
CA GLN A 165 27.80 -1.62 9.33
C GLN A 165 27.64 -2.98 8.64
N GLN A 166 27.08 -3.98 9.33
CA GLN A 166 26.79 -5.29 8.75
C GLN A 166 25.76 -5.19 7.62
N LEU A 167 24.65 -4.46 7.81
CA LEU A 167 23.66 -4.22 6.77
C LEU A 167 24.26 -3.49 5.56
N LYS A 168 25.14 -2.50 5.81
CA LYS A 168 25.85 -1.80 4.74
C LYS A 168 26.83 -2.71 4.00
N ALA A 169 27.52 -3.62 4.69
CA ALA A 169 28.40 -4.61 4.07
C ALA A 169 27.62 -5.59 3.19
N GLN A 170 26.47 -6.08 3.68
CA GLN A 170 25.55 -6.93 2.92
C GLN A 170 24.98 -6.19 1.71
N GLN A 171 24.60 -4.92 1.86
CA GLN A 171 24.12 -4.08 0.75
C GLN A 171 25.23 -3.74 -0.25
N ALA A 172 26.48 -3.63 0.18
CA ALA A 172 27.60 -3.43 -0.75
C ALA A 172 27.89 -4.71 -1.56
N GLY A 173 27.36 -5.86 -1.15
CA GLY A 173 27.66 -7.15 -1.76
C GLY A 173 29.15 -7.47 -1.63
N ILE A 174 29.81 -7.04 -0.55
CA ILE A 174 31.24 -7.29 -0.32
C ILE A 174 31.34 -8.36 0.76
N ASN A 175 31.96 -9.49 0.44
CA ASN A 175 32.29 -10.53 1.41
C ASN A 175 33.30 -10.04 2.44
N GLU A 176 33.42 -10.77 3.56
CA GLU A 176 34.46 -10.55 4.59
C GLU A 176 35.88 -10.49 4.01
N SER A 177 36.12 -11.13 2.88
CA SER A 177 37.39 -11.12 2.13
C SER A 177 37.60 -9.88 1.23
N GLY A 178 36.71 -8.88 1.28
CA GLY A 178 36.76 -7.68 0.43
C GLY A 178 36.38 -7.91 -1.04
N LEU A 179 35.90 -9.11 -1.39
CA LEU A 179 35.52 -9.50 -2.75
C LEU A 179 34.03 -9.25 -3.01
N ALA A 180 33.69 -8.74 -4.20
CA ALA A 180 32.31 -8.52 -4.60
C ALA A 180 31.57 -9.86 -4.85
N THR A 181 30.52 -10.11 -4.07
CA THR A 181 29.51 -11.15 -4.33
C THR A 181 28.47 -10.69 -5.32
N ARG A 182 28.01 -11.65 -6.12
CA ARG A 182 26.86 -11.48 -6.99
C ARG A 182 25.58 -11.28 -6.16
N ARG A 183 24.87 -10.17 -6.39
CA ARG A 183 23.56 -9.85 -5.79
C ARG A 183 22.40 -10.16 -6.73
N PHE A 184 22.59 -9.96 -8.03
CA PHE A 184 21.54 -10.15 -9.05
C PHE A 184 21.95 -11.13 -10.14
N LEU A 185 20.96 -11.68 -10.84
CA LEU A 185 21.20 -12.66 -11.89
C LEU A 185 21.87 -12.05 -13.14
N THR A 186 21.77 -10.73 -13.30
CA THR A 186 22.36 -9.91 -14.36
C THR A 186 23.83 -9.56 -14.14
N GLU A 187 24.34 -9.70 -12.92
CA GLU A 187 25.74 -9.44 -12.60
C GLU A 187 26.61 -10.65 -12.98
N PRO A 188 27.88 -10.42 -13.38
CA PRO A 188 28.79 -11.49 -13.73
C PRO A 188 29.03 -12.43 -12.54
N PRO A 189 29.28 -13.74 -12.78
CA PRO A 189 29.65 -14.67 -11.70
C PRO A 189 30.88 -14.18 -10.94
N SER A 190 30.91 -14.37 -9.62
CA SER A 190 31.99 -13.89 -8.74
C SER A 190 33.40 -14.36 -9.13
N LYS A 191 33.51 -15.51 -9.82
CA LYS A 191 34.77 -16.02 -10.39
C LYS A 191 35.41 -15.09 -11.43
N PHE A 192 34.62 -14.24 -12.10
CA PHE A 192 35.12 -13.27 -13.07
C PHE A 192 35.36 -11.89 -12.46
N SER A 193 34.95 -11.68 -11.20
CA SER A 193 35.16 -10.43 -10.45
C SER A 193 36.40 -10.48 -9.54
N THR A 194 37.16 -11.57 -9.58
CA THR A 194 38.45 -11.67 -8.86
C THR A 194 39.56 -11.04 -9.70
N PRO A 195 40.34 -10.09 -9.15
CA PRO A 195 41.53 -9.56 -9.83
C PRO A 195 42.51 -10.68 -10.21
N SER A 196 43.26 -10.48 -11.29
CA SER A 196 44.37 -11.38 -11.66
C SER A 196 45.42 -11.41 -10.55
N PRO A 197 46.08 -12.56 -10.27
CA PRO A 197 47.15 -12.64 -9.29
C PRO A 197 48.30 -11.63 -9.52
N ASP A 198 48.55 -11.27 -10.77
CA ASP A 198 49.63 -10.35 -11.17
C ASP A 198 49.16 -8.89 -11.32
N ALA A 199 47.89 -8.59 -11.03
CA ALA A 199 47.40 -7.22 -11.11
C ALA A 199 47.87 -6.40 -9.89
N PRO A 200 48.44 -5.19 -10.09
CA PRO A 200 48.78 -4.32 -8.97
C PRO A 200 47.49 -3.85 -8.29
N MET A 201 47.20 -4.41 -7.11
CA MET A 201 46.13 -3.92 -6.26
C MET A 201 46.63 -2.70 -5.47
N PRO A 202 45.85 -1.61 -5.40
CA PRO A 202 46.18 -0.55 -4.45
C PRO A 202 46.15 -1.15 -3.06
N GLU A 203 47.19 -0.91 -2.26
CA GLU A 203 47.20 -1.30 -0.86
C GLU A 203 45.96 -0.69 -0.20
N VAL A 204 45.00 -1.52 0.20
CA VAL A 204 43.87 -1.06 1.00
C VAL A 204 44.50 -0.59 2.30
N PRO A 205 44.51 0.71 2.62
CA PRO A 205 45.09 1.15 3.87
C PRO A 205 44.25 0.49 4.95
N THR A 206 44.85 -0.47 5.67
CA THR A 206 44.26 -0.95 6.92
C THR A 206 44.05 0.32 7.72
N LYS A 207 42.79 0.65 8.03
CA LYS A 207 42.50 1.77 8.91
C LYS A 207 43.13 1.37 10.24
N LYS A 208 44.40 1.74 10.48
CA LYS A 208 44.94 1.83 11.82
C LYS A 208 43.89 2.63 12.56
N ALA A 209 43.35 2.06 13.63
CA ALA A 209 42.40 2.74 14.48
C ALA A 209 42.95 4.15 14.64
N LYS A 210 42.30 5.13 14.01
CA LYS A 210 42.68 6.52 14.23
C LYS A 210 42.45 6.63 15.72
N ALA A 211 43.54 6.65 16.50
CA ALA A 211 43.49 7.00 17.90
C ALA A 211 42.58 8.20 17.88
N SER A 212 41.40 8.07 18.50
CA SER A 212 40.36 9.08 18.46
C SER A 212 41.09 10.39 18.60
N THR A 213 40.83 11.36 17.72
CA THR A 213 41.34 12.72 17.85
C THR A 213 40.79 13.26 19.16
N MET A 214 41.32 12.77 20.27
CA MET A 214 41.20 13.37 21.57
C MET A 214 41.88 14.69 21.33
N ASN A 215 41.15 15.75 21.62
CA ASN A 215 41.74 17.06 21.75
C ASN A 215 42.89 16.83 22.74
N LYS A 216 44.11 16.93 22.26
CA LYS A 216 45.30 16.71 23.07
C LYS A 216 45.96 18.05 23.22
N ASP A 217 46.56 18.29 24.38
CA ASP A 217 47.44 19.44 24.50
C ASP A 217 48.54 19.34 23.44
N LYS A 218 48.81 20.47 22.79
CA LYS A 218 49.90 20.63 21.82
C LYS A 218 51.26 20.32 22.46
N TYR A 219 51.40 20.48 23.77
CA TYR A 219 52.68 20.30 24.47
C TYR A 219 52.82 18.93 25.13
N ASP A 220 51.77 18.41 25.79
CA ASP A 220 51.91 17.23 26.67
C ASP A 220 51.20 15.96 26.20
N ALA A 221 50.54 15.98 25.04
CA ALA A 221 49.82 14.83 24.45
C ALA A 221 48.77 14.17 25.39
N THR A 222 48.49 14.81 26.52
CA THR A 222 47.42 14.53 27.47
C THR A 222 46.06 14.86 26.85
N PRO A 223 44.99 14.09 27.12
CA PRO A 223 43.66 14.44 26.66
C PRO A 223 43.18 15.74 27.32
N LEU A 224 42.89 16.75 26.51
CA LEU A 224 42.28 18.02 26.90
C LEU A 224 40.78 17.82 27.15
N ASP A 225 40.24 18.39 28.24
CA ASP A 225 38.81 18.42 28.48
C ASP A 225 38.12 19.26 27.37
N PRO A 226 37.02 18.78 26.76
CA PRO A 226 36.28 19.54 25.75
C PRO A 226 35.79 20.92 26.24
N ARG A 227 35.66 21.15 27.55
CA ARG A 227 35.30 22.46 28.13
C ARG A 227 36.40 23.52 27.98
N CYS A 228 37.66 23.12 27.96
CA CYS A 228 38.77 24.03 27.67
C CYS A 228 38.65 24.63 26.25
N LEU A 229 38.20 23.83 25.27
CA LEU A 229 37.98 24.31 23.89
C LEU A 229 36.84 25.31 23.78
N ASN A 230 35.90 25.29 24.73
CA ASN A 230 34.80 26.24 24.81
C ASN A 230 35.20 27.54 25.54
N GLY A 231 36.47 27.67 25.96
CA GLY A 231 37.02 28.89 26.56
C GLY A 231 36.96 28.94 28.09
N GLU A 232 36.58 27.84 28.76
CA GLU A 232 36.61 27.75 30.21
C GLU A 232 38.03 27.41 30.68
N THR A 233 38.79 28.43 31.08
CA THR A 233 40.23 28.32 31.42
C THR A 233 40.52 27.47 32.66
N GLU A 234 39.51 27.19 33.49
CA GLU A 234 39.63 26.34 34.69
C GLU A 234 39.87 24.86 34.33
N TYR A 235 39.54 24.43 33.11
CA TYR A 235 39.64 23.05 32.66
C TYR A 235 40.79 22.82 31.67
N CYS A 236 41.76 23.74 31.61
CA CYS A 236 42.86 23.75 30.65
C CYS A 236 44.21 23.29 31.22
N ASP A 237 44.27 22.87 32.50
CA ASP A 237 45.48 22.35 33.15
C ASP A 237 45.62 20.81 32.99
#